data_AF-A0A1I7WCN8-F1
#
_entry.id   AF-A0A1I7WCN8-F1
#
_cell.length_a   1.000
_cell.length_b   1.000
_cell.length_c   1.000
_cell.angle_alpha   90.00
_cell.angle_beta   90.00
_cell.angle_gamma   90.00
#
_symmetry.space_group_name_H-M   'P 1'
#
loop_
_entity.id
_entity.type
_entity.pdbx_description
1 polymer ?
#
loop_
_entity_poly.entity_id
_entity_poly.type
_entity_poly.pdbx_seq_one_letter_code
_entity_poly.pdbx_strand_id
1 'polypeptide(L)'
;MRGSYRGGFRGVRGGFSGPGYSSGPGYPMRPPPFDIHIANDIFERVAEHDETQLTQKLEEIREVGSYKKDTALHGHTVADITVVMNTLPTFESVAALGGKISEELRVQKEALKCLVVSCVSRDFGCLLAGTNAQVRILITTLPSNAPNLEPDLHLSEKIMMTNHHAIRHAVWFEEASAQSPIKVA
;
A
#
# COMPACT_ATOMS: atom_id res chain seq x y z
N MET A 1 39.96 47.74 58.00
CA MET A 1 41.29 47.28 58.46
C MET A 1 41.22 45.78 58.71
N ARG A 2 42.16 45.01 58.12
CA ARG A 2 42.61 43.64 58.47
C ARG A 2 41.55 42.51 58.33
N GLY A 3 41.80 41.39 57.66
CA GLY A 3 43.03 40.85 57.11
C GLY A 3 42.76 39.60 56.26
N SER A 4 43.77 39.27 55.47
CA SER A 4 43.80 38.26 54.41
C SER A 4 44.30 36.89 54.91
N TYR A 5 44.05 35.86 54.08
CA TYR A 5 44.95 34.74 53.70
C TYR A 5 44.52 33.27 53.99
N ARG A 6 44.37 32.55 52.85
CA ARG A 6 45.02 31.28 52.45
C ARG A 6 44.36 29.92 52.71
N GLY A 7 44.09 29.25 51.59
CA GLY A 7 44.21 27.79 51.36
C GLY A 7 43.09 27.29 50.43
N GLY A 8 43.29 26.71 49.25
CA GLY A 8 44.47 26.38 48.46
C GLY A 8 44.02 25.93 47.06
N PHE A 9 44.88 26.12 46.06
CA PHE A 9 44.72 25.60 44.70
C PHE A 9 45.10 24.10 44.64
N ARG A 10 44.28 23.27 43.98
CA ARG A 10 44.62 22.44 42.80
C ARG A 10 43.59 21.33 42.57
N GLY A 11 42.98 21.36 41.39
CA GLY A 11 42.11 20.31 40.87
C GLY A 11 41.59 20.67 39.49
N VAL A 12 42.49 20.75 38.51
CA VAL A 12 42.14 20.92 37.09
C VAL A 12 41.53 19.61 36.59
N ARG A 13 40.29 19.64 36.08
CA ARG A 13 39.90 18.87 34.89
C ARG A 13 38.57 19.36 34.31
N GLY A 14 38.70 20.11 33.22
CA GLY A 14 37.97 19.93 31.96
C GLY A 14 36.44 19.92 31.95
N GLY A 15 35.87 20.82 31.15
CA GLY A 15 34.59 20.56 30.49
C GLY A 15 33.63 21.74 30.52
N PHE A 16 33.77 22.62 29.53
CA PHE A 16 32.67 23.50 29.10
C PHE A 16 31.42 22.63 28.88
N SER A 17 30.45 22.77 29.77
CA SER A 17 29.11 22.20 29.59
C SER A 17 28.21 23.37 29.22
N GLY A 18 27.86 23.45 27.92
CA GLY A 18 26.90 24.41 27.39
C GLY A 18 25.51 24.24 28.00
N PRO A 19 24.57 25.15 27.71
CA PRO A 19 23.26 25.17 28.34
C PRO A 19 22.53 23.85 28.07
N GLY A 20 22.10 23.21 29.17
CA GLY A 20 21.44 21.91 29.14
C GLY A 20 20.19 21.92 28.28
N TYR A 21 20.18 21.09 27.24
CA TYR A 21 18.95 20.65 26.60
C TYR A 21 18.22 19.78 27.61
N SER A 22 17.23 20.38 28.28
CA SER A 22 16.18 19.64 28.97
C SER A 22 15.56 18.66 27.97
N SER A 23 15.81 17.37 28.17
CA SER A 23 15.15 16.31 27.41
C SER A 23 13.67 16.35 27.75
N GLY A 24 12.89 17.01 26.90
CA GLY A 24 11.44 16.88 26.90
C GLY A 24 11.04 15.43 26.57
N PRO A 25 9.76 15.06 26.77
CA PRO A 25 9.28 13.72 26.46
C PRO A 25 9.63 13.38 25.00
N GLY A 26 10.47 12.36 24.82
CA GLY A 26 10.87 11.87 23.52
C GLY A 26 9.66 11.25 22.84
N TYR A 27 9.09 11.96 21.87
CA TYR A 27 8.08 11.38 21.01
C TYR A 27 8.73 10.24 20.21
N PRO A 28 8.07 9.08 20.06
CA PRO A 28 8.54 8.04 19.16
C PRO A 28 8.63 8.63 17.75
N MET A 29 9.85 8.83 17.27
CA MET A 29 10.11 9.28 15.91
C MET A 29 9.70 8.15 14.97
N ARG A 30 8.86 8.46 13.98
CA ARG A 30 8.52 7.49 12.94
C ARG A 30 9.81 7.08 12.21
N PRO A 31 10.03 5.79 11.93
CA PRO A 31 11.06 5.37 10.98
C PRO A 31 10.89 6.15 9.68
N PRO A 32 11.98 6.51 8.99
CA PRO A 32 11.87 7.17 7.70
C PRO A 32 11.00 6.32 6.76
N PRO A 33 10.16 6.97 5.94
CA PRO A 33 9.34 6.26 4.96
C PRO A 33 10.23 5.47 4.00
N PHE A 34 9.67 4.37 3.49
CA PHE A 34 10.36 3.51 2.54
C PHE A 34 10.66 4.28 1.26
N ASP A 35 11.94 4.31 0.85
CA ASP A 35 12.37 5.01 -0.35
C ASP A 35 12.54 4.01 -1.51
N ILE A 36 11.61 4.08 -2.46
CA ILE A 36 11.60 3.22 -3.66
C ILE A 36 12.87 3.41 -4.53
N HIS A 37 13.50 4.58 -4.49
CA HIS A 37 14.74 4.83 -5.24
C HIS A 37 15.96 4.17 -4.57
N ILE A 38 15.96 4.02 -3.24
CA ILE A 38 16.94 3.22 -2.49
C ILE A 38 16.64 1.72 -2.63
N ALA A 39 15.37 1.37 -2.81
CA ALA A 39 14.91 -0.01 -2.88
C ALA A 39 14.99 -0.64 -4.28
N ASN A 40 15.15 0.15 -5.35
CA ASN A 40 15.29 -0.37 -6.72
C ASN A 40 16.48 -1.34 -6.89
N ASP A 41 17.53 -1.20 -6.08
CA ASP A 41 18.68 -2.11 -6.08
C ASP A 41 18.43 -3.43 -5.30
N ILE A 42 17.32 -3.50 -4.55
CA ILE A 42 16.93 -4.65 -3.69
C ILE A 42 15.71 -5.38 -4.27
N PHE A 43 14.84 -4.68 -4.98
CA PHE A 43 13.65 -5.22 -5.62
C PHE A 43 13.83 -5.22 -7.13
N GLU A 44 14.36 -6.32 -7.67
CA GLU A 44 14.31 -6.56 -9.11
C GLU A 44 12.84 -6.63 -9.55
N ARG A 45 12.44 -5.74 -10.47
CA ARG A 45 11.17 -5.90 -11.19
C ARG A 45 11.24 -7.23 -11.93
N VAL A 46 10.45 -8.20 -11.49
CA VAL A 46 10.24 -9.44 -12.26
C VAL A 46 9.66 -9.01 -13.61
N ALA A 47 10.26 -9.52 -14.70
CA ALA A 47 10.05 -9.10 -16.08
C ALA A 47 8.57 -8.88 -16.45
N GLU A 48 8.34 -7.98 -17.42
CA GLU A 48 7.03 -7.75 -18.04
C GLU A 48 6.37 -9.10 -18.38
N HIS A 49 5.32 -9.43 -17.63
CA HIS A 49 4.56 -10.64 -17.86
C HIS A 49 3.59 -10.36 -19.00
N ASP A 50 3.53 -11.25 -19.99
CA ASP A 50 2.62 -11.13 -21.12
C ASP A 50 1.16 -11.14 -20.61
N GLU A 51 0.51 -9.96 -20.60
CA GLU A 51 -0.85 -9.76 -20.06
C GLU A 51 -1.94 -10.40 -20.92
N THR A 52 -1.58 -10.97 -22.07
CA THR A 52 -2.51 -11.45 -23.10
C THR A 52 -3.38 -12.65 -22.67
N GLN A 53 -3.01 -13.39 -21.61
CA GLN A 53 -3.78 -14.55 -21.14
C GLN A 53 -4.84 -14.24 -20.05
N LEU A 54 -4.78 -13.05 -19.43
CA LEU A 54 -5.77 -12.59 -18.43
C LEU A 54 -6.74 -11.52 -19.00
N THR A 55 -6.32 -10.83 -20.06
CA THR A 55 -7.02 -9.67 -20.67
C THR A 55 -8.24 -10.01 -21.53
N GLN A 56 -8.45 -11.27 -21.95
CA GLN A 56 -9.60 -11.57 -22.82
C GLN A 56 -10.98 -11.34 -22.17
N LYS A 57 -11.05 -11.19 -20.84
CA LYS A 57 -12.28 -10.86 -20.09
C LYS A 57 -12.15 -9.67 -19.14
N LEU A 58 -10.94 -9.11 -19.00
CA LEU A 58 -10.63 -7.99 -18.12
C LEU A 58 -10.36 -6.76 -18.99
N GLU A 59 -10.97 -5.65 -18.62
CA GLU A 59 -10.83 -4.38 -19.34
C GLU A 59 -9.61 -3.60 -18.87
N GLU A 60 -9.44 -3.51 -17.55
CA GLU A 60 -8.43 -2.68 -16.93
C GLU A 60 -8.04 -3.25 -15.56
N ILE A 61 -6.76 -3.20 -15.24
CA ILE A 61 -6.22 -3.49 -13.91
C ILE A 61 -5.48 -2.24 -13.45
N ARG A 62 -5.84 -1.71 -12.28
CA ARG A 62 -5.23 -0.50 -11.74
C ARG A 62 -4.99 -0.60 -10.24
N GLU A 63 -3.76 -0.31 -9.84
CA GLU A 63 -3.43 -0.14 -8.43
C GLU A 63 -4.12 1.12 -7.89
N VAL A 64 -4.71 1.03 -6.71
CA VAL A 64 -5.45 2.13 -6.08
C VAL A 64 -5.15 2.22 -4.58
N GLY A 65 -5.87 3.10 -3.90
CA GLY A 65 -5.82 3.19 -2.43
C GLY A 65 -4.51 3.76 -1.91
N SER A 66 -4.20 3.46 -0.65
CA SER A 66 -3.02 4.00 0.04
C SER A 66 -1.71 3.47 -0.50
N TYR A 67 -1.72 2.23 -1.03
CA TYR A 67 -0.54 1.62 -1.65
C TYR A 67 -0.10 2.41 -2.88
N LYS A 68 -1.01 2.66 -3.82
CA LYS A 68 -0.70 3.44 -5.02
C LYS A 68 -0.32 4.89 -4.73
N LYS A 69 -0.83 5.44 -3.61
CA LYS A 69 -0.63 6.84 -3.22
C LYS A 69 0.57 7.05 -2.31
N ASP A 70 1.33 6.00 -2.00
CA ASP A 70 2.44 6.02 -1.03
C ASP A 70 2.05 6.60 0.34
N THR A 71 0.78 6.40 0.74
CA THR A 71 0.22 6.86 2.03
C THR A 71 -0.06 5.70 2.98
N ALA A 72 0.46 4.51 2.67
CA ALA A 72 0.32 3.34 3.53
C ALA A 72 1.06 3.55 4.86
N LEU A 73 0.37 3.29 5.97
CA LEU A 73 0.94 3.43 7.32
C LEU A 73 1.73 2.18 7.70
N HIS A 74 2.81 2.37 8.47
CA HIS A 74 3.56 1.26 9.06
C HIS A 74 2.64 0.35 9.89
N GLY A 75 2.73 -0.96 9.67
CA GLY A 75 1.84 -1.96 10.30
C GLY A 75 0.55 -2.26 9.52
N HIS A 76 0.24 -1.49 8.47
CA HIS A 76 -0.90 -1.74 7.59
C HIS A 76 -0.43 -2.18 6.20
N THR A 77 -0.08 -3.47 6.07
CA THR A 77 0.40 -4.08 4.82
C THR A 77 -0.76 -4.55 3.93
N VAL A 78 -1.71 -3.65 3.65
CA VAL A 78 -2.85 -3.92 2.77
C VAL A 78 -2.74 -3.05 1.52
N ALA A 79 -2.71 -3.69 0.36
CA ALA A 79 -2.75 -3.03 -0.94
C ALA A 79 -4.11 -3.25 -1.62
N ASP A 80 -4.53 -2.28 -2.43
CA ASP A 80 -5.79 -2.34 -3.17
C ASP A 80 -5.51 -2.31 -4.67
N ILE A 81 -6.09 -3.26 -5.39
CA ILE A 81 -6.04 -3.32 -6.86
C ILE A 81 -7.47 -3.37 -7.34
N THR A 82 -7.86 -2.43 -8.20
CA THR A 82 -9.15 -2.46 -8.88
C THR A 82 -9.03 -3.19 -10.20
N VAL A 83 -9.93 -4.14 -10.43
CA VAL A 83 -10.06 -4.90 -11.68
C VAL A 83 -11.41 -4.58 -12.31
N VAL A 84 -11.38 -4.04 -13.52
CA VAL A 84 -12.56 -3.75 -14.33
C VAL A 84 -12.84 -4.93 -15.25
N MET A 85 -13.99 -5.56 -15.10
CA MET A 85 -14.44 -6.68 -15.94
C MET A 85 -15.26 -6.15 -17.12
N ASN A 86 -14.96 -6.66 -18.32
CA ASN A 86 -15.77 -6.42 -19.53
C ASN A 86 -17.18 -7.01 -19.43
N THR A 87 -17.35 -8.00 -18.54
CA THR A 87 -18.60 -8.73 -18.29
C THR A 87 -19.15 -8.38 -16.90
N LEU A 88 -20.42 -8.71 -16.65
CA LEU A 88 -21.04 -8.51 -15.35
C LEU A 88 -20.32 -9.39 -14.30
N PRO A 89 -19.94 -8.83 -13.13
CA PRO A 89 -19.14 -9.56 -12.14
C PRO A 89 -20.05 -10.46 -11.31
N THR A 90 -20.30 -11.66 -11.82
CA THR A 90 -21.03 -12.72 -11.12
C THR A 90 -20.20 -13.26 -9.95
N PHE A 91 -20.84 -13.70 -8.87
CA PHE A 91 -20.11 -14.29 -7.74
C PHE A 91 -19.21 -15.47 -8.14
N GLU A 92 -19.67 -16.28 -9.10
CA GLU A 92 -18.89 -17.39 -9.66
C GLU A 92 -17.66 -16.89 -10.42
N SER A 93 -17.81 -15.90 -11.29
CA SER A 93 -16.68 -15.34 -12.06
C SER A 93 -15.62 -14.70 -11.16
N VAL A 94 -16.06 -14.02 -10.10
CA VAL A 94 -15.21 -13.42 -9.07
C VAL A 94 -14.40 -14.49 -8.34
N ALA A 95 -15.07 -15.56 -7.89
CA ALA A 95 -14.42 -16.68 -7.21
C ALA A 95 -13.44 -17.44 -8.14
N ALA A 96 -13.83 -17.68 -9.39
CA ALA A 96 -12.99 -18.31 -10.39
C ALA A 96 -11.73 -17.46 -10.69
N LEU A 97 -11.88 -16.14 -10.80
CA LEU A 97 -10.76 -15.23 -10.98
C LEU A 97 -9.79 -15.27 -9.79
N GLY A 98 -10.32 -15.17 -8.57
CA GLY A 98 -9.52 -15.26 -7.35
C GLY A 98 -8.78 -16.60 -7.23
N GLY A 99 -9.45 -17.70 -7.56
CA GLY A 99 -8.87 -19.04 -7.61
C GLY A 99 -7.72 -19.12 -8.62
N LYS A 100 -7.94 -18.65 -9.85
CA LYS A 100 -6.94 -18.62 -10.92
C LYS A 100 -5.70 -17.83 -10.50
N ILE A 101 -5.89 -16.60 -9.98
CA ILE A 101 -4.77 -15.77 -9.50
C ILE A 101 -4.03 -16.46 -8.36
N SER A 102 -4.75 -17.06 -7.40
CA SER A 102 -4.12 -17.74 -6.27
C SER A 102 -3.25 -18.93 -6.70
N GLU A 103 -3.66 -19.64 -7.77
CA GLU A 103 -2.91 -20.77 -8.30
C GLU A 103 -1.71 -20.32 -9.12
N GLU A 104 -1.86 -19.30 -9.97
CA GLU A 104 -0.74 -18.70 -10.72
C GLU A 104 0.35 -18.19 -9.77
N LEU A 105 -0.04 -17.53 -8.66
CA LEU A 105 0.92 -17.07 -7.64
C LEU A 105 1.61 -18.23 -6.92
N ARG A 106 0.98 -19.40 -6.78
CA ARG A 106 1.62 -20.60 -6.21
C ARG A 106 2.64 -21.21 -7.15
N VAL A 107 2.42 -21.15 -8.46
CA VAL A 107 3.41 -21.60 -9.45
C VAL A 107 4.63 -20.67 -9.42
N GLN A 108 4.42 -19.37 -9.22
CA GLN A 108 5.48 -18.35 -9.15
C GLN A 108 6.12 -18.20 -7.75
N LYS A 109 5.94 -19.19 -6.86
CA LYS A 109 6.31 -19.14 -5.44
C LYS A 109 7.75 -18.69 -5.18
N GLU A 110 8.71 -19.12 -6.01
CA GLU A 110 10.12 -18.78 -5.81
C GLU A 110 10.49 -17.36 -6.22
N ALA A 111 9.74 -16.75 -7.15
CA ALA A 111 9.95 -15.35 -7.52
C ALA A 111 9.40 -14.39 -6.46
N LEU A 112 8.29 -14.75 -5.82
CA LEU A 112 7.53 -13.84 -4.96
C LEU A 112 7.89 -13.94 -3.46
N LYS A 113 8.73 -14.91 -3.05
CA LYS A 113 9.02 -15.22 -1.63
C LYS A 113 7.76 -15.28 -0.75
N CYS A 114 6.61 -15.56 -1.34
CA CYS A 114 5.32 -15.59 -0.67
C CYS A 114 4.95 -17.05 -0.42
N LEU A 115 5.12 -17.48 0.83
CA LEU A 115 5.10 -18.91 1.18
C LEU A 115 3.70 -19.53 1.09
N VAL A 116 2.66 -18.74 1.36
CA VAL A 116 1.26 -19.18 1.43
C VAL A 116 0.38 -18.06 0.89
N VAL A 117 -0.32 -18.32 -0.22
CA VAL A 117 -1.35 -17.43 -0.74
C VAL A 117 -2.70 -18.11 -0.56
N SER A 118 -3.56 -17.47 0.22
CA SER A 118 -4.98 -17.83 0.35
C SER A 118 -5.83 -16.78 -0.34
N CYS A 119 -6.89 -17.22 -1.04
CA CYS A 119 -7.85 -16.33 -1.66
C CYS A 119 -9.22 -16.55 -1.03
N VAL A 120 -9.88 -15.45 -0.63
CA VAL A 120 -11.22 -15.47 -0.05
C VAL A 120 -12.09 -14.48 -0.80
N SER A 121 -13.18 -14.97 -1.42
CA SER A 121 -14.18 -14.10 -2.04
C SER A 121 -14.90 -13.26 -0.98
N ARG A 122 -15.14 -11.99 -1.30
CA ARG A 122 -15.76 -10.98 -0.42
C ARG A 122 -16.74 -10.15 -1.24
N ASP A 123 -17.54 -9.34 -0.54
CA ASP A 123 -18.57 -8.49 -1.15
C ASP A 123 -17.99 -7.45 -2.14
N PHE A 124 -16.69 -7.16 -2.06
CA PHE A 124 -15.97 -6.26 -2.96
C PHE A 124 -15.18 -6.94 -4.07
N GLY A 125 -15.17 -8.28 -4.14
CA GLY A 125 -14.33 -9.04 -5.05
C GLY A 125 -13.61 -10.17 -4.32
N CYS A 126 -12.29 -10.08 -4.19
CA CYS A 126 -11.46 -11.11 -3.57
C CYS A 126 -10.39 -10.51 -2.65
N LEU A 127 -10.07 -11.20 -1.57
CA LEU A 127 -8.94 -10.90 -0.70
C LEU A 127 -7.88 -11.97 -0.88
N LEU A 128 -6.69 -11.58 -1.32
CA LEU A 128 -5.49 -12.41 -1.29
C LEU A 128 -4.73 -12.13 0.00
N ALA A 129 -4.51 -13.15 0.82
CA ALA A 129 -3.74 -13.04 2.04
C ALA A 129 -2.48 -13.89 1.94
N GLY A 130 -1.33 -13.20 2.07
CA GLY A 130 0.00 -13.77 2.25
C GLY A 130 0.41 -13.81 3.72
N THR A 131 1.64 -14.26 4.00
CA THR A 131 2.19 -14.32 5.37
C THR A 131 2.34 -12.94 6.00
N ASN A 132 2.77 -11.94 5.23
CA ASN A 132 3.15 -10.61 5.74
C ASN A 132 2.35 -9.44 5.11
N ALA A 133 1.50 -9.73 4.12
CA ALA A 133 0.77 -8.71 3.38
C ALA A 133 -0.57 -9.26 2.88
N GLN A 134 -1.51 -8.35 2.63
CA GLN A 134 -2.81 -8.66 2.05
C GLN A 134 -3.05 -7.76 0.84
N VAL A 135 -3.71 -8.30 -0.17
CA VAL A 135 -4.11 -7.56 -1.37
C VAL A 135 -5.62 -7.72 -1.53
N ARG A 136 -6.34 -6.59 -1.54
CA ARG A 136 -7.77 -6.54 -1.86
C ARG A 136 -7.91 -6.34 -3.36
N ILE A 137 -8.49 -7.32 -4.03
CA ILE A 137 -8.91 -7.23 -5.43
C ILE A 137 -10.33 -6.68 -5.43
N LEU A 138 -10.44 -5.40 -5.75
CA LEU A 138 -11.68 -4.64 -5.86
C LEU A 138 -12.27 -4.88 -7.26
N ILE A 139 -13.32 -5.67 -7.37
CA ILE A 139 -13.93 -5.97 -8.66
C ILE A 139 -15.01 -4.95 -8.98
N THR A 140 -14.98 -4.46 -10.22
CA THR A 140 -16.01 -3.61 -10.80
C THR A 140 -16.25 -4.00 -12.26
N THR A 141 -17.29 -3.46 -12.87
CA THR A 141 -17.47 -3.43 -14.32
C THR A 141 -17.64 -1.98 -14.77
N LEU A 142 -17.87 -1.77 -16.06
CA LEU A 142 -18.20 -0.47 -16.61
C LEU A 142 -19.49 0.10 -16.00
N PRO A 143 -19.56 1.39 -15.68
CA PRO A 143 -20.79 2.03 -15.22
C PRO A 143 -21.97 1.85 -16.19
N SER A 144 -21.70 1.70 -17.49
CA SER A 144 -22.72 1.41 -18.51
C SER A 144 -23.43 0.06 -18.29
N ASN A 145 -22.77 -0.88 -17.62
CA ASN A 145 -23.30 -2.21 -17.33
C ASN A 145 -24.12 -2.25 -16.04
N ALA A 146 -24.07 -1.18 -15.21
CA ALA A 146 -24.77 -1.13 -13.92
C ALA A 146 -26.30 -1.37 -13.99
N PRO A 147 -27.04 -0.86 -14.99
CA PRO A 147 -28.47 -1.13 -15.12
C PRO A 147 -28.82 -2.60 -15.36
N ASN A 148 -27.86 -3.42 -15.79
CA ASN A 148 -28.06 -4.84 -16.10
C ASN A 148 -27.71 -5.76 -14.91
N LEU A 149 -27.42 -5.19 -13.73
CA LEU A 149 -27.06 -5.97 -12.55
C LEU A 149 -28.28 -6.58 -11.88
N GLU A 150 -28.23 -7.89 -11.71
CA GLU A 150 -29.15 -8.64 -10.85
C GLU A 150 -28.54 -8.82 -9.44
N PRO A 151 -29.26 -8.41 -8.36
CA PRO A 151 -28.75 -8.45 -6.98
C PRO A 151 -28.34 -9.83 -6.46
N ASP A 152 -29.01 -10.89 -6.94
CA ASP A 152 -28.77 -12.27 -6.47
C ASP A 152 -27.63 -12.97 -7.23
N LEU A 153 -27.22 -12.40 -8.37
CA LEU A 153 -26.22 -13.00 -9.26
C LEU A 153 -24.89 -12.25 -9.26
N HIS A 154 -24.92 -10.92 -9.07
CA HIS A 154 -23.77 -10.04 -9.24
C HIS A 154 -23.37 -9.33 -7.95
N LEU A 155 -22.14 -8.83 -7.93
CA LEU A 155 -21.72 -7.88 -6.89
C LEU A 155 -22.63 -6.65 -6.86
N SER A 156 -22.91 -6.16 -5.64
CA SER A 156 -23.81 -5.03 -5.46
C SER A 156 -23.32 -3.77 -6.20
N GLU A 157 -24.24 -3.08 -6.87
CA GLU A 157 -23.97 -1.85 -7.62
C GLU A 157 -23.21 -0.82 -6.77
N LYS A 158 -23.64 -0.63 -5.52
CA LYS A 158 -23.00 0.30 -4.58
C LYS A 158 -21.50 0.04 -4.41
N ILE A 159 -21.12 -1.23 -4.25
CA ILE A 159 -19.72 -1.61 -4.06
C ILE A 159 -18.93 -1.45 -5.35
N MET A 160 -19.49 -1.87 -6.49
CA MET A 160 -18.82 -1.69 -7.77
C MET A 160 -18.59 -0.22 -8.09
N MET A 161 -19.58 0.64 -7.87
CA MET A 161 -19.41 2.08 -8.07
C MET A 161 -18.32 2.63 -7.15
N THR A 162 -18.30 2.21 -5.88
CA THR A 162 -17.22 2.57 -4.93
C THR A 162 -15.83 2.16 -5.46
N ASN A 163 -15.70 0.94 -5.97
CA ASN A 163 -14.46 0.43 -6.55
C ASN A 163 -14.05 1.21 -7.82
N HIS A 164 -15.02 1.55 -8.67
CA HIS A 164 -14.81 2.37 -9.86
C HIS A 164 -14.40 3.82 -9.50
N HIS A 165 -14.94 4.39 -8.42
CA HIS A 165 -14.51 5.68 -7.89
C HIS A 165 -13.07 5.64 -7.35
N ALA A 166 -12.60 4.51 -6.81
CA ALA A 166 -11.23 4.37 -6.35
C ALA A 166 -10.20 4.58 -7.49
N ILE A 167 -10.53 4.15 -8.71
CA ILE A 167 -9.74 4.43 -9.92
C ILE A 167 -9.65 5.94 -10.15
N ARG A 168 -10.79 6.63 -10.17
CA ARG A 168 -10.84 8.10 -10.35
C ARG A 168 -10.04 8.83 -9.26
N HIS A 169 -10.11 8.35 -8.02
CA HIS A 169 -9.33 8.92 -6.92
C HIS A 169 -7.83 8.66 -7.02
N ALA A 170 -7.41 7.57 -7.66
CA ALA A 170 -6.01 7.30 -7.94
C ALA A 170 -5.49 8.24 -9.03
N VAL A 171 -6.20 8.33 -10.16
CA VAL A 171 -5.85 9.23 -11.28
C VAL A 171 -5.81 10.69 -10.83
N TRP A 172 -6.86 11.16 -10.15
CA TRP A 172 -6.89 12.53 -9.62
C TRP A 172 -5.72 12.78 -8.67
N PHE A 173 -5.35 11.81 -7.83
CA PHE A 173 -4.25 11.98 -6.88
C PHE A 173 -2.90 12.06 -7.59
N GLU A 174 -2.67 11.25 -8.62
CA GLU A 174 -1.48 11.35 -9.46
C GLU A 174 -1.39 12.72 -10.14
N GLU A 175 -2.47 13.19 -10.74
CA GLU A 175 -2.53 14.50 -11.40
C GLU A 175 -2.33 15.67 -10.42
N ALA A 176 -3.01 15.62 -9.27
CA ALA A 176 -2.95 16.68 -8.26
C ALA A 176 -1.59 16.71 -7.54
N SER A 177 -1.00 15.55 -7.25
CA SER A 177 0.33 15.45 -6.63
C SER A 177 1.43 15.95 -7.56
N ALA A 178 1.32 15.68 -8.87
CA ALA A 178 2.25 16.17 -9.88
C ALA A 178 2.31 17.70 -9.97
N GLN A 179 1.20 18.37 -9.65
CA GLN A 179 1.11 19.84 -9.63
C GLN A 179 1.46 20.45 -8.27
N SER A 180 1.60 19.64 -7.22
CA SER A 180 1.83 20.13 -5.86
C SER A 180 3.34 20.30 -5.57
N PRO A 181 3.76 21.40 -4.92
CA PRO A 181 5.14 21.57 -4.48
C PRO A 181 5.49 20.71 -3.25
N ILE A 182 4.53 20.03 -2.65
CA ILE A 182 4.70 19.22 -1.45
C ILE A 182 4.71 17.74 -1.86
N LYS A 183 5.91 17.18 -1.97
CA LYS A 183 6.08 15.73 -2.04
C LYS A 183 5.84 15.18 -0.64
N VAL A 184 4.71 14.50 -0.43
CA VAL A 184 4.49 13.73 0.80
C VAL A 184 5.34 12.47 0.63
N ALA A 185 6.52 12.50 1.25
CA ALA A 185 7.43 11.36 1.35
C ALA A 185 7.02 10.47 2.53
#